data_AF-A0A3D3LRJ7-F1
#
_entry.id   AF-A0A3D3LRJ7-F1
#
_cell.length_a   1.000
_cell.length_b   1.000
_cell.length_c   1.000
_cell.angle_alpha   90.00
_cell.angle_beta   90.00
_cell.angle_gamma   90.00
#
_symmetry.space_group_name_H-M   'P 1'
#
loop_
_entity.id
_entity.type
_entity.pdbx_description
1 polymer ?
#
loop_
_entity_poly.entity_id
_entity_poly.type
_entity_poly.pdbx_seq_one_letter_code
_entity_poly.pdbx_strand_id
1 'polypeptide(L)'
;GRITPNDFCRLMVLDNNGNNIQNFPISFSDTVIRIASGDVDGDGFLDIAIRFNNKVTVINRFGTDLPGFPIYFFDNDISTGRYVSLYDLDNSGKLNLILNLPG
;
A
#
# COMPACT_ATOMS: atom_id res chain seq x y z
N GLY A 1 -4.29 -18.06 -10.65
CA GLY A 1 -2.82 -18.16 -10.85
C GLY A 1 -2.18 -17.05 -10.06
N ARG A 2 -1.23 -17.40 -9.16
CA ARG A 2 -0.29 -16.54 -8.41
C ARG A 2 0.10 -17.25 -7.09
N ILE A 3 0.67 -18.43 -7.19
CA ILE A 3 1.42 -18.99 -6.06
C ILE A 3 2.76 -19.40 -6.66
N THR A 4 3.79 -18.59 -6.45
CA THR A 4 5.18 -19.01 -6.67
C THR A 4 5.88 -19.03 -5.32
N PRO A 5 6.92 -19.87 -5.12
CA PRO A 5 7.59 -20.05 -3.83
C PRO A 5 8.30 -18.81 -3.26
N ASN A 6 8.24 -17.65 -3.94
CA ASN A 6 9.01 -16.45 -3.62
C ASN A 6 8.16 -15.30 -3.03
N ASP A 7 6.94 -15.59 -2.58
CA ASP A 7 6.09 -14.60 -1.91
C ASP A 7 6.57 -14.37 -0.46
N PHE A 8 7.37 -13.33 -0.24
CA PHE A 8 7.93 -13.00 1.07
C PHE A 8 6.89 -12.39 2.03
N CYS A 9 5.84 -11.75 1.51
CA CYS A 9 4.84 -11.07 2.32
C CYS A 9 3.43 -11.34 1.81
N ARG A 10 2.47 -11.51 2.73
CA ARG A 10 1.04 -11.59 2.42
C ARG A 10 0.30 -10.47 3.14
N LEU A 11 -0.50 -9.72 2.39
CA LEU A 11 -1.46 -8.79 2.94
C LEU A 11 -2.80 -9.50 3.10
N MET A 12 -3.28 -9.53 4.34
CA MET A 12 -4.62 -9.99 4.68
C MET A 12 -5.48 -8.78 4.99
N VAL A 13 -6.72 -8.80 4.54
CA VAL A 13 -7.75 -7.83 4.94
C VAL A 13 -8.92 -8.65 5.43
N LEU A 14 -9.29 -8.45 6.69
CA LEU A 14 -10.32 -9.23 7.37
C LEU A 14 -11.56 -8.38 7.66
N ASP A 15 -12.73 -8.99 7.57
CA ASP A 15 -13.97 -8.41 8.06
C ASP A 15 -14.04 -8.43 9.60
N ASN A 16 -15.12 -7.90 10.16
CA ASN A 16 -15.36 -7.86 11.60
C ASN A 16 -15.57 -9.25 12.25
N ASN A 17 -15.73 -10.30 11.45
CA ASN A 17 -15.84 -11.68 11.88
C ASN A 17 -14.53 -12.46 11.69
N GLY A 18 -13.47 -11.82 11.20
CA GLY A 18 -12.17 -12.44 10.94
C GLY A 18 -12.08 -13.22 9.61
N ASN A 19 -13.06 -13.09 8.72
CA ASN A 19 -12.99 -13.69 7.38
C ASN A 19 -12.22 -12.79 6.42
N ASN A 20 -11.52 -13.35 5.45
CA ASN A 20 -10.90 -12.53 4.40
C ASN A 20 -11.99 -11.78 3.61
N ILE A 21 -11.75 -10.48 3.40
CA ILE A 21 -12.49 -9.73 2.39
C ILE A 21 -12.14 -10.28 1.01
N GLN A 22 -13.11 -10.23 0.08
CA GLN A 22 -12.94 -10.72 -1.28
C GLN A 22 -11.62 -10.27 -1.92
N ASN A 23 -10.96 -11.18 -2.64
CA ASN A 23 -9.65 -11.00 -3.30
C ASN A 23 -8.42 -10.91 -2.38
N PHE A 24 -8.59 -11.05 -1.07
CA PHE A 24 -7.49 -11.22 -0.13
C PHE A 24 -7.39 -12.70 0.34
N PRO A 25 -6.18 -13.18 0.69
CA PRO A 25 -4.92 -12.45 0.77
C PRO A 25 -4.28 -12.15 -0.59
N ILE A 26 -3.50 -11.07 -0.64
CA ILE A 26 -2.62 -10.74 -1.75
C ILE A 26 -1.19 -11.04 -1.35
N SER A 27 -0.48 -11.77 -2.20
CA SER A 27 0.95 -12.02 -2.03
C SER A 27 1.81 -11.00 -2.75
N PHE A 28 2.96 -10.70 -2.14
CA PHE A 28 4.01 -9.86 -2.73
C PHE A 28 5.34 -10.60 -2.72
N SER A 29 6.08 -10.45 -3.82
CA SER A 29 7.47 -10.89 -3.95
C SER A 29 8.47 -9.94 -3.28
N ASP A 30 8.00 -8.80 -2.78
CA ASP A 30 8.81 -7.79 -2.10
C ASP A 30 8.42 -7.70 -0.63
N THR A 31 9.36 -7.25 0.22
CA THR A 31 9.09 -7.03 1.64
C THR A 31 8.21 -5.80 1.85
N VAL A 32 7.04 -6.00 2.46
CA VAL A 32 6.18 -4.91 2.92
C VAL A 32 6.76 -4.32 4.20
N ILE A 33 6.99 -3.00 4.20
CA ILE A 33 7.58 -2.28 5.34
C ILE A 33 6.50 -1.60 6.17
N ARG A 34 5.56 -0.91 5.52
CA ARG A 34 4.46 -0.19 6.16
C ARG A 34 3.22 -0.19 5.28
N ILE A 35 2.09 -0.01 5.94
CA ILE A 35 0.79 0.12 5.31
C ILE A 35 0.08 1.34 5.91
N ALA A 36 -0.70 2.05 5.09
CA ALA A 36 -1.67 3.05 5.52
C ALA A 36 -2.96 2.86 4.71
N SER A 37 -4.10 3.32 5.25
CA SER A 37 -5.40 3.22 4.59
C SER A 37 -6.13 4.55 4.58
N GLY A 38 -6.84 4.84 3.49
CA GLY A 38 -7.50 6.11 3.26
C GLY A 38 -8.09 6.20 1.85
N ASP A 39 -9.06 7.08 1.62
CA ASP A 39 -9.63 7.31 0.29
C ASP A 39 -8.65 8.16 -0.56
N VAL A 40 -7.85 7.50 -1.39
CA VAL A 40 -6.76 8.13 -2.15
C VAL A 40 -7.26 8.65 -3.48
N ASP A 41 -8.19 7.95 -4.14
CA ASP A 41 -8.73 8.37 -5.43
C ASP A 41 -10.01 9.23 -5.35
N GLY A 42 -10.63 9.32 -4.16
CA GLY A 42 -11.82 10.12 -3.88
C GLY A 42 -13.12 9.43 -4.30
N ASP A 43 -13.15 8.10 -4.39
CA ASP A 43 -14.35 7.34 -4.77
C ASP A 43 -15.31 7.07 -3.60
N GLY A 44 -14.95 7.50 -2.39
CA GLY A 44 -15.72 7.32 -1.17
C GLY A 44 -15.44 6.00 -0.43
N PHE A 45 -14.49 5.19 -0.91
CA PHE A 45 -14.06 3.96 -0.27
C PHE A 45 -12.58 4.03 0.09
N LEU A 46 -12.19 3.26 1.13
CA LEU A 46 -10.80 3.27 1.57
C LEU A 46 -9.93 2.40 0.65
N ASP A 47 -8.79 2.96 0.28
CA ASP A 47 -7.67 2.30 -0.38
C ASP A 47 -6.60 1.90 0.63
N ILE A 48 -5.61 1.14 0.16
CA ILE A 48 -4.48 0.65 0.95
C ILE A 48 -3.17 1.05 0.26
N ALA A 49 -2.44 1.97 0.88
CA ALA A 49 -1.07 2.33 0.48
C ALA A 49 -0.07 1.35 1.12
N ILE A 50 0.78 0.75 0.29
CA ILE A 50 1.73 -0.30 0.69
C ILE A 50 3.14 0.16 0.32
N ARG A 51 3.97 0.36 1.34
CA ARG A 51 5.37 0.76 1.20
C ARG A 51 6.27 -0.47 1.19
N PHE A 52 7.09 -0.57 0.15
CA PHE A 52 8.21 -1.50 0.03
C PHE A 52 9.55 -0.76 0.16
N ASN A 53 10.67 -1.46 0.00
CA ASN A 53 12.00 -0.83 0.03
C ASN A 53 12.14 0.23 -1.07
N ASN A 54 11.82 -0.10 -2.31
CA ASN A 54 12.12 0.72 -3.50
C ASN A 54 10.88 1.23 -4.24
N LYS A 55 9.69 1.02 -3.68
CA LYS A 55 8.43 1.46 -4.30
C LYS A 55 7.33 1.65 -3.28
N VAL A 56 6.30 2.38 -3.68
CA VAL A 56 4.99 2.39 -3.05
C VAL A 56 3.96 1.97 -4.09
N THR A 57 3.00 1.13 -3.70
CA THR A 57 1.78 0.94 -4.49
C THR A 57 0.57 1.36 -3.67
N VAL A 58 -0.53 1.66 -4.34
CA VAL A 58 -1.83 1.86 -3.69
C VAL A 58 -2.82 0.95 -4.39
N ILE A 59 -3.53 0.15 -3.62
CA ILE A 59 -4.58 -0.75 -4.13
C ILE A 59 -5.93 -0.35 -3.56
N ASN A 60 -6.99 -0.50 -4.35
CA ASN A 60 -8.35 -0.32 -3.86
C ASN A 60 -8.82 -1.50 -3.01
N ARG A 61 -10.03 -1.39 -2.46
CA ARG A 61 -10.67 -2.44 -1.63
C ARG A 61 -10.81 -3.82 -2.31
N PHE A 62 -10.62 -3.91 -3.62
CA PHE A 62 -10.69 -5.15 -4.38
C PHE A 62 -9.31 -5.73 -4.71
N GLY A 63 -8.23 -5.11 -4.22
CA GLY A 63 -6.87 -5.55 -4.48
C GLY A 63 -6.30 -5.12 -5.83
N THR A 64 -6.92 -4.14 -6.48
CA THR A 64 -6.48 -3.62 -7.79
C THR A 64 -5.65 -2.37 -7.59
N ASP A 65 -4.48 -2.29 -8.24
CA ASP A 65 -3.65 -1.09 -8.20
C ASP A 65 -4.42 0.13 -8.76
N LEU A 66 -4.32 1.26 -8.05
CA LEU A 66 -4.85 2.52 -8.53
C LEU A 66 -4.02 3.06 -9.72
N PRO A 67 -4.63 3.83 -10.63
CA PRO A 67 -3.91 4.46 -11.73
C PRO A 67 -2.72 5.31 -11.24
N GLY A 68 -1.57 5.17 -11.91
CA GLY A 68 -0.33 5.88 -11.55
C GLY A 68 0.56 5.16 -10.52
N PHE A 69 0.10 4.05 -9.96
CA PHE A 69 0.91 3.19 -9.09
C PHE A 69 1.32 1.87 -9.81
N PRO A 70 2.42 1.23 -9.41
CA PRO A 70 3.36 1.64 -8.36
C PRO A 70 4.28 2.80 -8.76
N ILE A 71 4.72 3.58 -7.78
CA ILE A 71 5.77 4.59 -7.93
C ILE A 71 7.07 4.02 -7.36
N TYR A 72 8.12 4.04 -8.18
CA TYR A 72 9.45 3.57 -7.82
C TYR A 72 10.35 4.72 -7.40
N PHE A 73 11.22 4.47 -6.44
CA PHE A 73 12.24 5.41 -5.97
C PHE A 73 13.48 4.64 -5.52
N PHE A 74 14.60 5.34 -5.45
CA PHE A 74 15.83 4.79 -4.90
C PHE A 74 15.83 4.97 -3.38
N ASP A 75 16.05 3.89 -2.65
CA ASP A 75 16.15 3.88 -1.19
C ASP A 75 17.21 2.85 -0.83
N ASN A 76 18.44 3.33 -0.63
CA ASN A 76 19.60 2.52 -0.27
C ASN A 76 19.83 2.47 1.24
N ASP A 77 19.02 3.18 2.02
CA ASP A 77 19.12 3.16 3.46
C ASP A 77 18.59 1.81 3.98
N ILE A 78 18.96 1.43 5.19
CA ILE A 78 18.39 0.27 5.90
C ILE A 78 17.75 0.73 7.21
N SER A 79 17.63 2.05 7.43
CA SER A 79 17.07 2.63 8.65
C SER A 79 15.58 2.30 8.85
N THR A 80 15.19 2.23 10.12
CA THR A 80 13.87 1.80 10.57
C THR A 80 12.79 2.89 10.47
N GLY A 81 13.17 4.11 10.05
CA GLY A 81 12.33 5.31 10.06
C GLY A 81 11.41 5.48 8.84
N ARG A 82 11.15 4.42 8.07
CA ARG A 82 10.31 4.49 6.87
C ARG A 82 8.83 4.47 7.25
N TYR A 83 8.11 5.54 6.91
CA TYR A 83 6.67 5.65 7.07
C TYR A 83 5.99 5.99 5.75
N VAL A 84 4.76 5.54 5.61
CA VAL A 84 3.80 6.09 4.65
C VAL A 84 2.67 6.71 5.47
N SER A 85 2.31 7.94 5.13
CA SER A 85 1.19 8.65 5.75
C SER A 85 0.30 9.22 4.67
N LEU A 86 -0.99 9.32 4.99
CA LEU A 86 -2.02 9.84 4.09
C LEU A 86 -2.61 11.09 4.72
N TYR A 87 -2.66 12.18 3.97
CA TYR A 87 -3.27 13.43 4.43
C TYR A 87 -3.73 14.27 3.24
N ASP A 88 -4.85 14.97 3.40
CA ASP A 88 -5.35 15.93 2.43
C ASP A 88 -4.65 17.29 2.65
N LEU A 89 -3.59 17.55 1.88
CA LEU A 89 -2.77 18.76 2.00
C LEU A 89 -3.37 19.95 1.27
N ASP A 90 -4.26 19.72 0.32
CA ASP A 90 -4.84 20.75 -0.56
C ASP A 90 -6.35 20.97 -0.35
N ASN A 91 -6.95 20.26 0.61
CA ASN A 91 -8.37 20.29 0.94
C ASN A 91 -9.26 19.93 -0.27
N SER A 92 -8.79 19.02 -1.12
CA SER A 92 -9.52 18.53 -2.29
C SER A 92 -10.49 17.39 -1.96
N GLY A 93 -10.38 16.80 -0.76
CA GLY A 93 -11.08 15.59 -0.38
C GLY A 93 -10.38 14.29 -0.83
N LYS A 94 -9.26 14.38 -1.56
CA LYS A 94 -8.40 13.24 -1.92
C LYS A 94 -7.15 13.23 -1.06
N LEU A 95 -6.73 12.06 -0.60
CA LEU A 95 -5.54 11.97 0.24
C LEU A 95 -4.25 11.99 -0.58
N ASN A 96 -3.28 12.77 -0.13
CA ASN A 96 -1.91 12.74 -0.65
C ASN A 96 -1.08 11.69 0.12
N LEU A 97 -0.18 11.00 -0.60
CA LEU A 97 0.84 10.14 0.01
C LEU A 97 2.07 10.95 0.44
N ILE A 98 2.45 10.83 1.70
CA ILE A 98 3.66 11.41 2.27
C ILE A 98 4.64 10.29 2.56
N LEU A 99 5.83 10.37 1.96
CA LEU A 99 6.92 9.41 2.12
C LEU A 99 8.16 10.13 2.64
N ASN A 100 8.86 9.52 3.59
CA ASN A 100 10.24 9.87 3.89
C ASN A 100 11.14 9.01 3.00
N LEU A 101 12.08 9.64 2.29
CA LEU A 101 13.15 8.98 1.54
C LEU A 101 14.49 9.47 2.11
N PRO A 102 15.54 8.63 2.14
CA PRO A 102 16.89 9.11 2.39
C PRO A 102 17.31 10.11 1.31
N GLY A 103 18.13 11.08 1.71
CA GLY A 103 18.73 12.09 0.81
C GLY A 103 20.05 11.63 0.20
#